data_AF-A0AA35RJS7-F1
#
_entry.id   AF-A0AA35RJS7-F1
#
_cell.length_a   1.000
_cell.length_b   1.000
_cell.length_c   1.000
_cell.angle_alpha   90.00
_cell.angle_beta   90.00
_cell.angle_gamma   90.00
#
_symmetry.space_group_name_H-M   'P 1'
#
loop_
_entity.id
_entity.type
_entity.pdbx_description
1 polymer ?
#
loop_
_entity_poly.entity_id
_entity_poly.type
_entity_poly.pdbx_seq_one_letter_code
_entity_poly.pdbx_strand_id
1 'polypeptide(L)'
;GCVIWFTGLSGSGKSTLATAVEQVLHQQQHHTYVLDGDNVRHGLNKNLGFSPEDREENIRRIGEVAKLFADAGTIVMTAFISPYRADRDQARELIAEGRFVEVFVDCPLEVCEERDTKGLYKNAPRWRD
;
A
#
# COMPACT_ATOMS: atom_id res chain seq x y z
N GLY A 1 11.98 11.90 -6.08
CA GLY A 1 11.51 11.59 -4.72
C GLY A 1 11.81 10.14 -4.37
N CYS A 2 10.99 9.51 -3.54
CA CYS A 2 11.18 8.13 -3.06
C CYS A 2 9.82 7.47 -2.85
N VAL A 3 9.81 6.18 -2.55
CA VAL A 3 8.60 5.41 -2.26
C VAL A 3 8.66 4.93 -0.82
N ILE A 4 7.63 5.26 -0.05
CA ILE A 4 7.37 4.76 1.29
C ILE A 4 6.26 3.70 1.17
N TRP A 5 6.65 2.44 1.31
CA TRP A 5 5.78 1.30 1.10
C TRP A 5 5.23 0.78 2.43
N PHE A 6 3.97 1.11 2.74
CA PHE A 6 3.32 0.60 3.94
C PHE A 6 2.76 -0.80 3.68
N THR A 7 3.18 -1.78 4.48
CA THR A 7 2.62 -3.14 4.49
C THR A 7 2.07 -3.51 5.86
N GLY A 8 1.11 -4.43 5.90
CA GLY A 8 0.40 -4.82 7.12
C GLY A 8 -1.06 -5.20 6.85
N LEU A 9 -1.73 -5.72 7.88
CA LEU A 9 -3.10 -6.23 7.81
C LEU A 9 -4.14 -5.15 7.45
N SER A 10 -5.30 -5.54 6.92
CA SER A 10 -6.42 -4.60 6.80
C SER A 10 -6.76 -4.01 8.18
N GLY A 11 -7.08 -2.72 8.29
CA GLY A 11 -7.34 -2.10 9.60
C GLY A 11 -6.11 -1.84 10.49
N SER A 12 -4.89 -2.19 10.05
CA SER A 12 -3.67 -1.93 10.84
C SER A 12 -3.30 -0.45 10.99
N GLY A 13 -3.89 0.43 10.16
CA GLY A 13 -3.65 1.88 10.20
C GLY A 13 -2.74 2.43 9.09
N LYS A 14 -2.39 1.62 8.08
CA LYS A 14 -1.55 2.04 6.92
C LYS A 14 -2.00 3.36 6.29
N SER A 15 -3.27 3.47 5.90
CA SER A 15 -3.79 4.69 5.26
C SER A 15 -3.72 5.90 6.20
N THR A 16 -4.03 5.73 7.49
CA THR A 16 -3.92 6.78 8.50
C THR A 16 -2.48 7.28 8.61
N LEU A 17 -1.50 6.37 8.69
CA LEU A 17 -0.09 6.73 8.75
C LEU A 17 0.39 7.39 7.44
N ALA A 18 0.00 6.86 6.29
CA ALA A 18 0.34 7.43 4.99
C ALA A 18 -0.16 8.88 4.86
N THR A 19 -1.41 9.15 5.25
CA THR A 19 -1.99 10.51 5.25
C THR A 19 -1.30 11.42 6.27
N ALA A 20 -0.99 10.94 7.47
CA ALA A 20 -0.27 11.76 8.47
C ALA A 20 1.14 12.13 7.98
N VAL A 21 1.86 11.18 7.38
CA VAL A 21 3.17 11.43 6.78
C VAL A 21 3.05 12.40 5.60
N GLU A 22 2.06 12.23 4.73
CA GLU A 22 1.77 13.15 3.63
C GLU A 22 1.60 14.59 4.14
N GLN A 23 0.77 14.78 5.17
CA GLN A 23 0.50 16.11 5.74
C GLN A 23 1.78 16.78 6.25
N VAL A 24 2.63 16.05 6.97
CA VAL A 24 3.91 16.57 7.49
C VAL A 24 4.86 16.95 6.34
N LEU A 25 5.00 16.08 5.33
CA LEU A 25 5.88 16.32 4.18
C LEU A 25 5.37 17.48 3.31
N HIS A 26 4.06 17.57 3.10
CA HIS A 26 3.45 18.66 2.35
C HIS A 26 3.63 20.00 3.07
N GLN A 27 3.52 20.04 4.41
CA GLN A 27 3.84 21.24 5.19
C GLN A 27 5.30 21.68 5.01
N GLN A 28 6.22 20.73 4.80
CA GLN A 28 7.62 20.97 4.48
C GLN A 28 7.88 21.30 3.00
N GLN A 29 6.82 21.56 2.21
CA GLN A 29 6.89 21.90 0.79
C GLN A 29 7.45 20.77 -0.10
N HIS A 30 7.33 19.52 0.33
CA HIS A 30 7.63 18.38 -0.54
C HIS A 30 6.44 18.01 -1.42
N HIS A 31 6.71 17.63 -2.66
CA HIS A 31 5.71 17.05 -3.55
C HIS A 31 5.41 15.60 -3.12
N THR A 32 4.18 15.34 -2.73
CA THR A 32 3.74 14.04 -2.21
C THR A 32 2.56 13.48 -2.99
N TYR A 33 2.40 12.16 -2.97
CA TYR A 33 1.20 11.51 -3.50
C TYR A 33 0.93 10.18 -2.79
N VAL A 34 -0.30 9.96 -2.34
CA VAL A 34 -0.74 8.67 -1.77
C VAL A 34 -1.33 7.79 -2.88
N LEU A 35 -0.78 6.60 -3.07
CA LEU A 35 -1.40 5.51 -3.83
C LEU A 35 -2.11 4.59 -2.84
N ASP A 36 -3.43 4.44 -2.96
CA ASP A 36 -4.23 3.59 -2.10
C ASP A 36 -5.25 2.75 -2.87
N GLY A 37 -5.98 1.91 -2.12
CA GLY A 37 -6.99 1.02 -2.70
C GLY A 37 -8.10 1.78 -3.43
N ASP A 38 -8.40 3.00 -3.03
CA ASP A 38 -9.57 3.73 -3.53
C ASP A 38 -9.22 4.41 -4.87
N ASN A 39 -8.04 5.04 -4.97
CA ASN A 39 -7.62 5.66 -6.24
C ASN A 39 -7.10 4.67 -7.29
N VAL A 40 -6.51 3.54 -6.90
CA VAL A 40 -6.00 2.56 -7.85
C VAL A 40 -7.06 1.54 -8.27
N ARG A 41 -7.88 1.00 -7.35
CA ARG A 41 -8.84 -0.08 -7.70
C ARG A 41 -10.05 0.41 -8.48
N HIS A 42 -10.45 1.68 -8.37
CA HIS A 42 -11.56 2.21 -9.16
C HIS A 42 -11.16 2.65 -10.58
N GLY A 43 -9.86 2.84 -10.83
CA GLY A 43 -9.31 3.26 -12.11
C GLY A 43 -8.39 2.21 -12.73
N LEU A 44 -7.10 2.35 -12.45
CA LEU A 44 -6.00 1.57 -13.05
C LEU A 44 -6.19 0.05 -12.90
N ASN A 45 -6.68 -0.39 -11.75
CA ASN A 45 -6.80 -1.81 -11.39
C ASN A 45 -8.26 -2.28 -11.31
N LYS A 46 -9.21 -1.56 -11.93
CA LYS A 46 -10.64 -1.91 -11.90
C LYS A 46 -10.98 -3.28 -12.49
N ASN A 47 -10.10 -3.80 -13.34
CA ASN A 47 -10.26 -5.08 -14.01
C ASN A 47 -9.71 -6.26 -13.19
N LEU A 48 -9.08 -6.01 -12.03
CA LEU A 48 -8.48 -7.04 -11.18
C LEU A 48 -9.42 -7.40 -10.03
N GLY A 49 -9.63 -8.69 -9.81
CA GLY A 49 -10.39 -9.23 -8.70
C GLY A 49 -9.56 -9.41 -7.43
N PHE A 50 -9.74 -10.57 -6.79
CA PHE A 50 -9.11 -10.92 -5.51
C PHE A 50 -8.34 -12.26 -5.53
N SER A 51 -8.20 -12.87 -6.71
CA SER A 51 -7.39 -14.08 -6.87
C SER A 51 -5.92 -13.80 -6.50
N PRO A 52 -5.12 -14.83 -6.19
CA PRO A 52 -3.68 -14.65 -5.96
C PRO A 52 -2.99 -13.91 -7.11
N GLU A 53 -3.28 -14.27 -8.35
CA GLU A 53 -2.70 -13.69 -9.56
C GLU A 53 -3.12 -12.23 -9.75
N ASP A 54 -4.41 -11.91 -9.52
CA ASP A 54 -4.90 -10.54 -9.56
C ASP A 54 -4.27 -9.66 -8.47
N ARG A 55 -3.95 -10.23 -7.30
CA ARG A 55 -3.26 -9.52 -6.22
C ARG A 55 -1.81 -9.24 -6.57
N GLU A 56 -1.11 -10.22 -7.13
CA GLU A 56 0.25 -10.07 -7.63
C GLU A 56 0.31 -8.96 -8.70
N GLU A 57 -0.55 -9.04 -9.72
CA GLU A 57 -0.61 -8.02 -10.79
C GLU A 57 -0.99 -6.63 -10.25
N ASN A 58 -1.88 -6.57 -9.25
CA ASN A 58 -2.21 -5.32 -8.59
C ASN A 58 -0.97 -4.68 -7.96
N ILE A 59 -0.16 -5.46 -7.20
CA ILE A 59 1.07 -4.96 -6.57
C ILE A 59 2.12 -4.59 -7.63
N ARG A 60 2.29 -5.40 -8.68
CA ARG A 60 3.22 -5.10 -9.79
C ARG A 60 2.89 -3.77 -10.45
N ARG A 61 1.62 -3.51 -10.80
CA ARG A 61 1.17 -2.22 -11.38
C ARG A 61 1.41 -1.05 -10.45
N ILE A 62 1.14 -1.22 -9.16
CA ILE A 62 1.40 -0.17 -8.16
C ILE A 62 2.90 0.14 -8.06
N GLY A 63 3.76 -0.89 -8.11
CA GLY A 63 5.22 -0.71 -8.14
C GLY A 63 5.68 0.14 -9.32
N GLU A 64 5.21 -0.16 -10.53
CA GLU A 64 5.55 0.59 -11.74
C GLU A 64 5.07 2.06 -11.67
N VAL A 65 3.85 2.29 -11.19
CA VAL A 65 3.33 3.66 -11.02
C VAL A 65 4.12 4.41 -9.95
N ALA A 66 4.39 3.77 -8.80
CA ALA A 66 5.18 4.39 -7.73
C ALA A 66 6.58 4.79 -8.22
N LYS A 67 7.21 3.95 -9.05
CA LYS A 67 8.48 4.27 -9.73
C LYS A 67 8.36 5.51 -10.60
N LEU A 68 7.37 5.59 -11.50
CA LEU A 68 7.18 6.74 -12.38
C LEU A 68 7.02 8.06 -11.61
N PHE A 69 6.21 8.04 -10.55
CA PHE A 69 6.03 9.22 -9.68
C PHE A 69 7.30 9.57 -8.92
N ALA A 70 8.01 8.56 -8.39
CA ALA A 70 9.27 8.79 -7.71
C ALA A 70 10.28 9.44 -8.64
N ASP A 71 10.44 8.93 -9.87
CA ASP A 71 11.33 9.46 -10.90
C ASP A 71 10.95 10.88 -11.34
N ALA A 72 9.66 11.22 -11.32
CA ALA A 72 9.17 12.58 -11.54
C ALA A 72 9.45 13.55 -10.37
N GLY A 73 10.09 13.10 -9.28
CA GLY A 73 10.43 13.95 -8.14
C GLY A 73 9.55 13.75 -6.90
N THR A 74 8.41 13.09 -7.02
CA THR A 74 7.40 12.95 -5.95
C THR A 74 7.82 11.96 -4.87
N ILE A 75 7.44 12.22 -3.61
CA ILE A 75 7.47 11.24 -2.51
C ILE A 75 6.15 10.51 -2.51
N VAL A 76 6.18 9.21 -2.82
CA VAL A 76 4.99 8.38 -2.95
C VAL A 76 4.80 7.56 -1.68
N MET A 77 3.62 7.61 -1.08
CA MET A 77 3.24 6.64 -0.04
C MET A 77 2.29 5.61 -0.64
N THR A 78 2.54 4.32 -0.43
CA THR A 78 1.63 3.25 -0.84
C THR A 78 0.95 2.63 0.38
N ALA A 79 -0.37 2.47 0.37
CA ALA A 79 -1.15 1.96 1.51
C ALA A 79 -1.96 0.70 1.16
N PHE A 80 -1.33 -0.30 0.55
CA PHE A 80 -1.97 -1.53 0.09
C PHE A 80 -1.71 -2.71 1.02
N ILE A 81 -2.61 -3.69 0.98
CA ILE A 81 -2.34 -5.01 1.57
C ILE A 81 -1.39 -5.73 0.60
N SER A 82 -0.14 -5.92 1.01
CA SER A 82 0.92 -6.60 0.24
C SER A 82 1.51 -7.74 1.08
N PRO A 83 0.78 -8.87 1.25
CA PRO A 83 1.11 -9.89 2.24
C PRO A 83 2.35 -10.71 1.83
N TYR A 84 2.54 -10.93 0.54
CA TYR A 84 3.63 -11.75 0.02
C TYR A 84 4.92 -10.94 -0.07
N ARG A 85 5.98 -11.46 0.55
CA ARG A 85 7.31 -10.84 0.51
C ARG A 85 7.85 -10.73 -0.91
N ALA A 86 7.62 -11.75 -1.75
CA ALA A 86 8.04 -11.76 -3.15
C ALA A 86 7.54 -10.53 -3.92
N ASP A 87 6.25 -10.19 -3.81
CA ASP A 87 5.67 -9.04 -4.51
C ASP A 87 6.29 -7.71 -4.03
N ARG A 88 6.61 -7.60 -2.73
CA ARG A 88 7.27 -6.41 -2.15
C ARG A 88 8.72 -6.30 -2.59
N ASP A 89 9.41 -7.42 -2.69
CA ASP A 89 10.79 -7.47 -3.18
C ASP A 89 10.85 -7.12 -4.67
N GLN A 90 9.91 -7.63 -5.49
CA GLN A 90 9.76 -7.21 -6.89
C GLN A 90 9.50 -5.70 -7.01
N ALA A 91 8.59 -5.15 -6.20
CA ALA A 91 8.33 -3.70 -6.20
C ALA A 91 9.57 -2.88 -5.78
N ARG A 92 10.36 -3.38 -4.82
CA ARG A 92 11.63 -2.78 -4.40
C ARG A 92 12.65 -2.77 -5.54
N GLU A 93 12.80 -3.88 -6.27
CA GLU A 93 13.76 -4.02 -7.38
C GLU A 93 13.50 -3.05 -8.54
N LEU A 94 12.23 -2.62 -8.74
CA LEU A 94 11.88 -1.62 -9.75
C LEU A 94 12.39 -0.21 -9.41
N ILE A 95 12.68 0.06 -8.15
CA ILE A 95 12.98 1.39 -7.62
C ILE A 95 14.47 1.48 -7.28
N ALA A 96 15.11 2.55 -7.71
CA ALA A 96 16.55 2.72 -7.52
C ALA A 96 16.95 2.65 -6.02
N GLU A 97 18.14 2.09 -5.78
CA GLU A 97 18.66 1.85 -4.43
C GLU A 97 18.61 3.11 -3.56
N GLY A 98 18.24 2.93 -2.29
CA GLY A 98 18.06 4.03 -1.33
C GLY A 98 16.77 4.85 -1.51
N ARG A 99 15.94 4.56 -2.52
CA ARG A 99 14.67 5.28 -2.77
C ARG A 99 13.42 4.46 -2.45
N PHE A 100 13.58 3.27 -1.89
CA PHE A 100 12.48 2.42 -1.41
C PHE A 100 12.58 2.21 0.10
N VAL A 101 11.56 2.64 0.85
CA VAL A 101 11.46 2.50 2.29
C VAL A 101 10.27 1.60 2.61
N GLU A 102 10.51 0.38 3.10
CA GLU A 102 9.43 -0.50 3.55
C GLU A 102 9.07 -0.18 5.02
N VAL A 103 7.78 0.01 5.29
CA VAL A 103 7.24 0.26 6.63
C VAL A 103 6.23 -0.83 6.97
N PHE A 104 6.60 -1.73 7.89
CA PHE A 104 5.67 -2.72 8.41
C PHE A 104 4.83 -2.10 9.54
N VAL A 105 3.54 -1.95 9.28
CA VAL A 105 2.55 -1.48 10.27
C VAL A 105 2.04 -2.70 11.03
N ASP A 106 2.80 -3.04 12.07
CA ASP A 106 2.52 -4.18 12.94
C ASP A 106 1.35 -3.86 13.88
N CYS A 107 0.25 -4.57 13.69
CA CYS A 107 -0.96 -4.46 14.48
C CYS A 107 -1.55 -5.87 14.62
N PRO A 108 -1.84 -6.33 15.86
CA PRO A 108 -2.44 -7.65 16.07
C PRO A 108 -3.70 -7.87 15.25
N LEU A 109 -3.93 -9.10 14.82
CA LEU A 109 -5.09 -9.46 14.00
C LEU A 109 -6.39 -9.16 14.75
N GLU A 110 -6.45 -9.46 16.04
CA GLU A 110 -7.63 -9.27 16.88
C GLU A 110 -8.04 -7.79 16.92
N VAL A 111 -7.06 -6.89 16.99
CA VAL A 111 -7.29 -5.44 16.97
C VAL A 111 -7.72 -4.98 15.57
N CYS A 112 -7.14 -5.55 14.51
CA CYS A 112 -7.55 -5.28 13.14
C CYS A 112 -9.00 -5.73 12.87
N GLU A 113 -9.39 -6.91 13.39
CA GLU A 113 -10.73 -7.48 13.32
C GLU A 113 -11.75 -6.68 14.14
N GLU A 114 -11.38 -6.19 15.33
CA GLU A 114 -12.24 -5.33 16.13
C GLU A 114 -12.56 -4.02 15.41
N ARG A 115 -11.56 -3.43 14.76
CA ARG A 115 -11.70 -2.17 14.01
C ARG A 115 -12.55 -2.32 12.75
N ASP A 116 -12.37 -3.41 12.01
CA ASP A 116 -13.04 -3.78 10.75
C ASP A 116 -13.57 -2.59 9.91
N THR A 117 -12.71 -1.61 9.65
CA THR A 117 -13.12 -0.30 9.10
C THR A 117 -13.76 -0.38 7.72
N LYS A 118 -13.57 -1.50 7.01
CA LYS A 118 -14.10 -1.76 5.67
C LYS A 118 -15.07 -2.94 5.62
N GLY A 119 -15.46 -3.52 6.77
CA GLY A 119 -16.34 -4.70 6.81
C GLY A 119 -15.72 -5.96 6.21
N LEU A 120 -14.40 -6.00 5.99
CA LEU A 120 -13.71 -7.06 5.29
C LEU A 120 -13.57 -8.32 6.15
N TYR A 121 -13.42 -8.17 7.47
CA TYR A 121 -13.28 -9.30 8.38
C TYR A 121 -14.63 -9.99 8.60
N LYS A 122 -15.72 -9.22 8.73
CA LYS A 122 -17.08 -9.77 8.84
C LYS A 122 -17.56 -10.50 7.58
N ASN A 123 -17.13 -10.04 6.41
CA ASN A 123 -17.53 -10.60 5.12
C ASN A 123 -16.57 -11.67 4.58
N ALA A 124 -15.45 -11.91 5.27
CA ALA A 124 -14.57 -13.01 4.92
C ALA A 124 -15.18 -14.33 5.39
N PRO A 125 -15.20 -15.39 4.56
CA PRO A 125 -15.40 -16.74 5.08
C PRO A 125 -14.34 -16.96 6.15
N ARG A 126 -14.78 -17.36 7.35
CA ARG A 126 -13.97 -17.45 8.58
C ARG A 126 -12.56 -17.93 8.26
N TRP A 127 -11.56 -17.07 8.44
CA TRP A 127 -10.14 -17.45 8.59
C TRP A 127 -9.88 -18.16 9.94
N ARG A 128 -10.94 -18.75 10.53
CA ARG A 128 -10.88 -19.55 11.74
C ARG A 128 -10.84 -20.99 11.27
N ASP A 129 -9.64 -21.45 10.96
CA ASP A 129 -9.09 -22.79 11.24
C ASP A 129 -7.64 -22.85 10.72
#